data_AF-A0A7R9JHJ5-F1
#
_entry.id   AF-A0A7R9JHJ5-F1
#
_cell.length_a   1.000
_cell.length_b   1.000
_cell.length_c   1.000
_cell.angle_alpha   90.00
_cell.angle_beta   90.00
_cell.angle_gamma   90.00
#
_symmetry.space_group_name_H-M   'P 1'
#
loop_
_entity.id
_entity.type
_entity.pdbx_description
1 polymer ?
#
loop_
_entity_poly.entity_id
_entity_poly.type
_entity_poly.pdbx_seq_one_letter_code
_entity_poly.pdbx_strand_id
1 'polypeptide(L)'
;DMAWDKTDARGGKKARPVLRDPPWMEGVFVNPDLVYRYKLDERIMADILQADLKALNKTHQPLLVNSQLTQLYEDMEEEGLSKDCLAVERTPTTTPSHNLHQASSGEDSNNHPFTQPSSGKVKKKRRSMEYSKLVMMFEENAPLPPPSSQ
;
A
#
# COMPACT_ATOMS: atom_id res chain seq x y z
N ASP A 1 -48.19 -1.51 -19.63
CA ASP A 1 -47.59 -2.80 -19.99
C ASP A 1 -46.15 -2.64 -20.42
N MET A 2 -45.21 -3.04 -19.56
CA MET A 2 -43.78 -3.09 -19.91
C MET A 2 -43.44 -4.52 -20.28
N ALA A 3 -43.35 -4.76 -21.59
CA ALA A 3 -42.92 -6.02 -22.16
C ALA A 3 -41.42 -6.21 -21.90
N TRP A 4 -41.08 -7.10 -20.97
CA TRP A 4 -39.72 -7.57 -20.78
C TRP A 4 -39.42 -8.54 -21.92
N ASP A 5 -38.66 -8.07 -22.91
CA ASP A 5 -38.23 -8.89 -24.03
C ASP A 5 -37.31 -10.00 -23.52
N LYS A 6 -37.81 -11.25 -23.54
CA LYS A 6 -37.05 -12.44 -23.19
C LYS A 6 -36.12 -12.75 -24.35
N THR A 7 -34.95 -12.12 -24.37
CA THR A 7 -33.90 -12.49 -25.33
C THR A 7 -33.41 -13.90 -25.01
N ASP A 8 -33.59 -14.78 -25.99
CA ASP A 8 -33.22 -16.19 -25.98
C ASP A 8 -31.84 -16.47 -25.38
N ALA A 9 -31.82 -17.44 -24.47
CA ALA A 9 -30.63 -18.03 -23.88
C ALA A 9 -29.83 -18.84 -24.92
N ARG A 10 -29.16 -18.16 -25.85
CA ARG A 10 -28.04 -18.75 -26.57
C ARG A 10 -26.82 -18.71 -25.65
N GLY A 11 -26.43 -19.88 -25.15
CA GLY A 11 -25.32 -20.12 -24.24
C GLY A 11 -23.96 -19.74 -24.80
N GLY A 12 -23.73 -18.45 -25.03
CA GLY A 12 -22.41 -17.88 -25.21
C GLY A 12 -21.63 -18.07 -23.92
N LYS A 13 -20.53 -18.82 -23.97
CA LYS A 13 -19.60 -18.94 -22.85
C LYS A 13 -19.13 -17.53 -22.51
N LYS A 14 -19.64 -16.94 -21.43
CA LYS A 14 -19.22 -15.62 -20.95
C LYS A 14 -17.70 -15.67 -20.76
N ALA A 15 -16.97 -14.84 -21.50
CA ALA A 15 -15.52 -14.75 -21.36
C ALA A 15 -15.19 -14.43 -19.90
N ARG A 16 -14.25 -15.18 -19.31
CA ARG A 16 -13.82 -14.91 -17.94
C ARG A 16 -13.05 -13.59 -17.95
N PRO A 17 -13.29 -12.69 -16.99
CA PRO A 17 -12.47 -11.50 -16.86
C PRO A 17 -11.01 -11.92 -16.63
N VAL A 18 -10.11 -11.42 -17.48
CA VAL A 18 -8.67 -11.59 -17.32
C VAL A 18 -8.18 -10.40 -16.51
N LEU A 19 -7.45 -10.68 -15.42
CA LEU A 19 -6.78 -9.63 -14.66
C LEU A 19 -5.69 -9.02 -15.55
N ARG A 20 -5.74 -7.71 -15.74
CA ARG A 20 -4.70 -6.99 -16.48
C ARG A 20 -3.43 -6.94 -15.66
N ASP A 21 -2.31 -6.84 -16.36
CA ASP A 21 -1.04 -6.53 -15.72
C ASP A 21 -1.15 -5.18 -15.01
N PRO A 22 -0.42 -5.02 -13.89
CA PRO A 22 -0.44 -3.76 -13.16
C PRO A 22 0.18 -2.63 -13.99
N PRO A 23 -0.17 -1.36 -13.74
CA PRO A 23 0.26 -0.23 -14.57
C PRO A 23 1.78 -0.09 -14.72
N TRP A 24 2.57 -0.51 -13.73
CA TRP A 24 4.04 -0.44 -13.79
C TRP A 24 4.68 -1.52 -14.70
N MET A 25 3.91 -2.51 -15.15
CA MET A 25 4.34 -3.49 -16.15
C MET A 25 3.98 -3.05 -17.57
N GLU A 26 3.19 -1.98 -17.71
CA GLU A 26 2.81 -1.45 -19.01
C GLU A 26 4.05 -0.85 -19.70
N GLY A 27 4.34 -1.30 -20.92
CA GLY A 27 5.52 -0.87 -21.68
C GLY A 27 6.84 -1.54 -21.27
N VAL A 28 6.83 -2.47 -20.29
CA VAL A 28 8.02 -3.23 -19.89
C VAL A 28 8.07 -4.56 -20.63
N PHE A 29 9.13 -4.78 -21.41
CA PHE A 29 9.34 -6.05 -22.10
C PHE A 29 10.12 -7.03 -21.22
N VAL A 30 9.38 -7.88 -20.49
CA VAL A 30 9.96 -8.86 -19.57
C VAL A 30 10.58 -10.01 -20.35
N ASN A 31 11.91 -10.03 -20.40
CA ASN A 31 12.70 -11.15 -20.90
C ASN A 31 13.51 -11.81 -19.77
N PRO A 32 13.92 -13.08 -19.92
CA PRO A 32 14.81 -13.73 -18.96
C PRO A 32 16.09 -12.93 -18.71
N ASP A 33 16.67 -12.31 -19.75
CA ASP A 33 17.84 -11.45 -19.58
C ASP A 33 17.55 -10.22 -18.71
N LEU A 34 16.39 -9.59 -18.86
CA LEU A 34 15.96 -8.47 -18.00
C LEU A 34 15.76 -8.95 -16.55
N VAL A 35 15.18 -10.14 -16.36
CA VAL A 35 14.88 -10.68 -15.02
C VAL A 35 16.15 -11.12 -14.29
N TYR A 36 17.12 -11.72 -14.98
CA TYR A 36 18.26 -12.37 -14.34
C TYR A 36 19.59 -11.60 -14.46
N ARG A 37 19.71 -10.68 -15.43
CA ARG A 37 21.01 -10.05 -15.75
C ARG A 37 20.97 -8.53 -15.78
N TYR A 38 19.80 -7.92 -15.64
CA TYR A 38 19.67 -6.47 -15.65
C TYR A 38 20.52 -5.82 -14.55
N LYS A 39 21.27 -4.80 -14.94
CA LYS A 39 22.02 -3.90 -14.07
C LYS A 39 21.83 -2.49 -14.60
N LEU A 40 21.81 -1.53 -13.68
CA LEU A 40 21.82 -0.12 -14.08
C LEU A 40 23.16 0.24 -14.70
N ASP A 41 23.12 1.01 -15.78
CA ASP A 41 24.33 1.52 -16.42
C ASP A 41 25.03 2.53 -15.51
N GLU A 42 26.35 2.48 -15.49
CA GLU A 42 27.18 3.46 -14.80
C GLU A 42 27.11 4.80 -15.53
N ARG A 43 26.96 5.89 -14.76
CA ARG A 43 26.83 7.25 -15.29
C ARG A 43 27.72 8.20 -14.51
N ILE A 44 28.19 9.25 -15.19
CA ILE A 44 29.04 10.27 -14.59
C ILE A 44 28.19 11.15 -13.67
N MET A 45 28.63 11.30 -12.41
CA MET A 45 27.90 12.05 -11.38
C MET A 45 27.54 13.49 -11.83
N ALA A 46 28.49 14.19 -12.46
CA ALA A 46 28.28 15.56 -12.91
C ALA A 46 27.14 15.69 -13.93
N ASP A 47 27.03 14.74 -14.85
CA ASP A 47 26.01 14.74 -15.90
C ASP A 47 24.61 14.49 -15.32
N ILE A 48 24.51 13.59 -14.34
CA ILE A 48 23.27 13.31 -13.61
C ILE A 48 22.81 14.59 -12.88
N LEU A 49 23.69 15.20 -12.08
CA LEU A 49 23.35 16.40 -11.33
C LEU A 49 22.95 17.57 -12.25
N GLN A 50 23.60 17.70 -13.40
CA GLN A 50 23.23 18.72 -14.38
C GLN A 50 21.85 18.43 -15.00
N ALA A 51 21.52 17.16 -15.26
CA ALA A 51 20.19 16.78 -15.74
C ALA A 51 19.12 17.03 -14.67
N ASP A 52 19.40 16.71 -13.41
CA ASP A 52 18.50 16.92 -12.28
C ASP A 52 18.24 18.41 -12.05
N LEU A 53 19.25 19.28 -12.16
CA LEU A 53 19.05 20.73 -12.10
C LEU A 53 18.11 21.24 -13.22
N LYS A 54 18.24 20.70 -14.43
CA LYS A 54 17.33 21.03 -15.54
C LYS A 54 15.91 20.55 -15.29
N ALA A 55 15.75 19.41 -14.61
CA ALA A 55 14.44 18.90 -14.20
C ALA A 55 13.84 19.74 -13.06
N LEU A 56 14.64 20.09 -12.05
CA LEU A 56 14.24 20.92 -10.91
C LEU A 56 13.70 22.28 -11.35
N ASN A 57 14.29 22.89 -12.37
CA ASN A 57 13.79 24.14 -12.96
C ASN A 57 12.39 24.03 -13.57
N LYS A 58 11.91 22.82 -13.88
CA LYS A 58 10.59 22.56 -14.44
C LYS A 58 9.59 22.06 -13.41
N THR A 59 10.06 21.55 -12.28
CA THR A 59 9.21 21.06 -11.19
C THR A 59 8.84 22.18 -10.25
N HIS A 60 7.56 22.32 -9.94
CA HIS A 60 7.08 23.33 -9.01
C HIS A 60 6.85 22.70 -7.62
N GLN A 61 7.62 23.15 -6.61
CA GLN A 61 7.37 22.75 -5.22
C GLN A 61 6.10 23.45 -4.71
N PRO A 62 5.14 22.73 -4.09
CA PRO A 62 3.93 23.37 -3.57
C PRO A 62 4.26 24.41 -2.49
N LEU A 63 3.67 25.61 -2.59
CA LEU A 63 4.01 26.77 -1.77
C LEU A 63 3.84 26.54 -0.26
N LEU A 64 2.84 25.75 0.12
CA LEU A 64 2.46 25.53 1.51
C LEU A 64 3.39 24.58 2.25
N VAL A 65 4.20 23.78 1.54
CA VAL A 65 5.06 22.75 2.15
C VAL A 65 6.02 23.35 3.17
N ASN A 66 6.63 24.49 2.85
CA ASN A 66 7.57 25.13 3.78
C ASN A 66 6.87 25.59 5.06
N SER A 67 5.67 26.17 4.95
CA SER A 67 4.88 26.60 6.11
C SER A 67 4.47 25.42 6.99
N GLN A 68 4.05 24.31 6.38
CA GLN A 68 3.67 23.10 7.09
C GLN A 68 4.86 22.45 7.79
N LEU A 69 6.03 22.43 7.15
CA LEU A 69 7.25 21.91 7.75
C LEU A 69 7.69 22.78 8.94
N THR A 70 7.66 24.11 8.79
CA THR A 70 7.96 25.03 9.91
C THR A 70 7.04 24.77 11.09
N GLN A 71 5.73 24.73 10.85
CA GLN A 71 4.75 24.47 11.90
C GLN A 71 4.99 23.11 12.57
N LEU A 72 5.22 22.05 11.79
CA LEU A 72 5.49 20.72 12.32
C LEU A 72 6.74 20.68 13.21
N TYR A 73 7.80 21.42 12.85
CA TYR A 73 9.01 21.51 13.68
C TYR A 73 8.75 22.24 15.00
N GLU A 74 7.86 23.22 15.01
CA GLU A 74 7.42 23.96 16.21
C GLU A 74 6.57 23.06 17.10
N ASP A 75 5.54 22.40 16.54
CA ASP A 75 4.65 21.49 17.27
C ASP A 75 5.44 20.35 17.95
N MET A 76 6.44 19.78 17.26
CA MET A 76 7.29 18.74 17.84
C MET A 76 8.18 19.23 18.98
N GLU A 77 8.66 20.47 18.90
CA GLU A 77 9.45 21.09 19.97
C GLU A 77 8.58 21.34 21.20
N GLU A 78 7.33 21.75 21.01
CA GLU A 78 6.35 21.96 22.07
C GLU A 78 5.90 20.65 22.72
N GLU A 79 5.73 19.58 21.94
CA GLU A 79 5.36 18.24 22.42
C GLU A 79 6.55 17.46 23.03
N GLY A 80 7.77 18.02 23.00
CA GLY A 80 8.98 17.38 23.51
C GLY A 80 9.42 16.16 22.69
N LEU A 81 8.98 16.06 21.43
CA LEU A 81 9.35 15.01 20.48
C LEU A 81 10.70 15.36 19.83
N SER A 82 11.65 14.43 19.85
CA SER A 82 12.96 14.66 19.25
C SER A 82 12.84 14.89 17.75
N LYS A 83 13.51 15.95 17.24
CA LYS A 83 13.64 16.25 15.79
C LYS A 83 14.23 15.07 14.99
N ASP A 84 14.88 14.14 15.67
CA ASP A 84 15.38 12.87 15.15
C ASP A 84 14.28 11.98 14.54
N CYS A 85 13.01 12.11 14.96
CA CYS A 85 11.90 11.38 14.34
C CYS A 85 11.59 11.87 12.91
N LEU A 86 11.96 13.11 12.57
CA LEU A 86 11.84 13.69 11.22
C LEU A 86 13.14 13.67 10.43
N ALA A 87 14.24 13.24 11.05
CA ALA A 87 15.43 12.90 10.30
C ALA A 87 15.09 11.66 9.47
N VAL A 88 14.51 11.88 8.28
CA VAL A 88 14.60 10.93 7.18
C VAL A 88 16.07 10.63 7.10
N GLU A 89 16.44 9.43 7.52
CA GLU A 89 17.82 8.97 7.66
C GLU A 89 18.54 9.24 6.33
N ARG A 90 19.14 10.43 6.20
CA ARG A 90 20.28 10.63 5.31
C ARG A 90 21.25 9.64 5.88
N THR A 91 21.47 8.54 5.19
CA THR A 91 22.51 7.60 5.53
C THR A 91 23.83 8.20 5.04
N PRO A 92 24.68 8.81 5.89
CA PRO A 92 26.10 8.65 5.67
C PRO A 92 26.42 7.22 6.09
N THR A 93 26.94 6.45 5.14
CA THR A 93 27.73 5.25 5.41
C THR A 93 28.60 5.43 6.67
N THR A 94 28.66 4.40 7.53
CA THR A 94 29.49 4.24 8.77
C THR A 94 28.98 5.05 9.99
N THR A 95 28.69 4.56 11.20
CA THR A 95 29.04 3.38 12.03
C THR A 95 28.09 3.34 13.26
N PRO A 96 28.09 2.29 14.12
CA PRO A 96 26.95 1.92 14.98
C PRO A 96 26.97 2.56 16.38
N SER A 97 25.79 2.81 16.96
CA SER A 97 25.64 2.88 18.42
C SER A 97 24.18 2.68 18.87
N HIS A 98 23.91 1.45 19.30
CA HIS A 98 23.26 1.13 20.57
C HIS A 98 22.02 1.94 21.01
N ASN A 99 20.83 1.50 20.62
CA ASN A 99 19.81 1.12 21.61
C ASN A 99 18.73 0.23 21.01
N LEU A 100 18.83 -1.06 21.36
CA LEU A 100 17.85 -2.10 21.09
C LEU A 100 16.75 -2.00 22.14
N HIS A 101 15.58 -1.46 21.80
CA HIS A 101 14.37 -1.70 22.60
C HIS A 101 13.56 -2.83 21.97
N GLN A 102 13.86 -4.01 22.50
CA GLN A 102 13.12 -5.24 22.34
C GLN A 102 11.86 -5.18 23.22
N ALA A 103 10.67 -5.34 22.62
CA ALA A 103 9.43 -5.69 23.31
C ALA A 103 8.93 -6.99 22.66
N SER A 104 9.25 -8.16 23.24
CA SER A 104 8.43 -8.92 24.20
C SER A 104 7.02 -9.20 23.66
N SER A 105 6.86 -10.29 22.91
CA SER A 105 6.44 -11.64 23.36
C SER A 105 4.92 -11.77 23.58
N GLY A 106 4.32 -12.59 22.73
CA GLY A 106 2.90 -12.95 22.71
C GLY A 106 2.70 -14.08 21.70
N GLU A 107 3.30 -15.23 22.00
CA GLU A 107 3.07 -16.48 21.29
C GLU A 107 1.65 -16.99 21.58
N ASP A 108 0.85 -17.21 20.54
CA ASP A 108 -0.25 -18.17 20.62
C ASP A 108 -0.23 -19.02 19.35
N SER A 109 0.28 -20.23 19.53
CA SER A 109 0.38 -21.28 18.53
C SER A 109 -1.01 -21.81 18.22
N ASN A 110 -1.55 -21.53 17.03
CA ASN A 110 -2.66 -22.32 16.50
C ASN A 110 -2.26 -23.01 15.19
N ASN A 111 -1.75 -24.22 15.39
CA ASN A 111 -1.40 -25.21 14.39
C ASN A 111 -2.70 -25.75 13.77
N HIS A 112 -2.99 -25.45 12.50
CA HIS A 112 -4.04 -26.19 11.77
C HIS A 112 -3.49 -26.78 10.46
N PRO A 113 -3.61 -28.10 10.25
CA PRO A 113 -2.96 -28.81 9.16
C PRO A 113 -3.53 -28.48 7.78
N PHE A 114 -2.60 -28.42 6.83
CA PHE A 114 -2.78 -28.55 5.38
C PHE A 114 -3.75 -29.70 5.07
N THR A 115 -4.98 -29.36 4.68
CA THR A 115 -5.98 -30.32 4.21
C THR A 115 -6.30 -30.04 2.75
N GLN A 116 -5.94 -30.99 1.90
CA GLN A 116 -6.28 -31.03 0.48
C GLN A 116 -7.82 -30.98 0.29
N PRO A 117 -8.34 -30.36 -0.78
CA PRO A 117 -9.78 -30.34 -1.01
C PRO A 117 -10.25 -31.69 -1.55
N SER A 118 -10.79 -32.54 -0.67
CA SER A 118 -11.62 -33.66 -1.06
C SER A 118 -13.03 -33.19 -1.44
N SER A 119 -13.57 -33.82 -2.48
CA SER A 119 -14.87 -33.55 -3.08
C SER A 119 -16.03 -33.79 -2.08
N GLY A 120 -16.77 -32.74 -1.73
CA GLY A 120 -17.98 -32.86 -0.93
C GLY A 120 -18.85 -31.60 -1.00
N LYS A 121 -20.02 -31.72 -1.64
CA LYS A 121 -20.98 -30.62 -1.86
C LYS A 121 -21.69 -30.27 -0.55
N VAL A 122 -21.48 -29.07 -0.01
CA VAL A 122 -22.40 -28.45 0.96
C VAL A 122 -22.73 -27.03 0.51
N LYS A 123 -23.96 -26.82 0.03
CA LYS A 123 -24.48 -25.51 -0.40
C LYS A 123 -24.86 -24.67 0.82
N LYS A 124 -24.00 -23.75 1.27
CA LYS A 124 -24.41 -22.64 2.15
C LYS A 124 -24.85 -21.46 1.29
N LYS A 125 -26.15 -21.20 1.26
CA LYS A 125 -26.78 -20.05 0.60
C LYS A 125 -26.37 -18.77 1.36
N ARG A 126 -25.31 -18.10 0.91
CA ARG A 126 -24.92 -16.77 1.43
C ARG A 126 -26.00 -15.78 0.97
N ARG A 127 -26.83 -15.29 1.90
CA ARG A 127 -27.63 -14.09 1.67
C ARG A 127 -26.67 -12.92 1.44
N SER A 128 -26.95 -12.07 0.45
CA SER A 128 -26.10 -10.93 0.10
C SER A 128 -25.94 -10.02 1.31
N MET A 129 -24.69 -9.78 1.72
CA MET A 129 -24.35 -8.70 2.64
C MET A 129 -24.00 -7.46 1.82
N GLU A 130 -24.99 -6.87 1.16
CA GLU A 130 -24.79 -5.59 0.46
C GLU A 130 -24.55 -4.44 1.45
N TYR A 131 -24.97 -4.58 2.71
CA TYR A 131 -24.81 -3.54 3.73
C TYR A 131 -23.53 -3.65 4.59
N SER A 132 -22.87 -4.81 4.67
CA SER A 132 -21.65 -4.96 5.49
C SER A 132 -20.47 -4.16 4.94
N LYS A 133 -20.39 -4.02 3.61
CA LYS A 133 -19.37 -3.18 2.99
C LYS A 133 -19.66 -1.69 3.17
N LEU A 134 -20.94 -1.34 3.31
CA LEU A 134 -21.37 0.04 3.53
C LEU A 134 -21.09 0.50 4.97
N VAL A 135 -21.24 -0.40 5.96
CA VAL A 135 -20.93 -0.13 7.38
C VAL A 135 -19.44 0.20 7.59
N MET A 136 -18.52 -0.57 6.99
CA MET A 136 -17.07 -0.29 7.10
C MET A 136 -16.66 1.09 6.56
N MET A 137 -17.42 1.66 5.62
CA MET A 137 -17.09 2.99 5.06
C MET A 137 -17.63 4.15 5.89
N PHE A 138 -18.56 3.91 6.82
CA PHE A 138 -19.18 4.95 7.64
C PHE A 138 -18.77 4.91 9.13
N GLU A 139 -18.06 3.87 9.59
CA GLU A 139 -17.52 3.79 10.95
C GLU A 139 -16.24 4.60 11.18
N GLU A 140 -15.64 5.21 10.14
CA GLU A 140 -14.40 6.00 10.25
C GLU A 140 -14.53 7.22 11.19
N ASN A 141 -15.76 7.70 11.47
CA ASN A 141 -16.04 8.79 12.41
C ASN A 141 -16.80 8.33 13.69
N ALA A 142 -16.79 7.03 14.01
CA ALA A 142 -17.45 6.56 15.22
C ALA A 142 -16.63 6.94 16.47
N PRO A 143 -17.23 7.58 17.50
CA PRO A 143 -16.52 7.86 18.74
C PRO A 143 -16.06 6.54 19.38
N LEU A 144 -14.83 6.54 19.94
CA LEU A 144 -14.30 5.40 20.68
C LEU A 144 -15.25 5.00 21.81
N PRO A 145 -15.48 3.70 22.07
CA PRO A 145 -16.34 3.26 23.16
C PRO A 145 -15.78 3.78 24.50
N PRO A 146 -16.65 4.23 25.44
CA PRO A 146 -16.19 4.71 26.73
C PRO A 146 -15.40 3.60 27.45
N PRO A 147 -14.31 3.95 28.17
CA PRO A 147 -13.54 2.97 28.91
C PRO A 147 -14.44 2.27 29.92
N SER A 148 -14.36 0.93 29.98
CA SER A 148 -15.06 0.16 31.00
C SER A 148 -14.58 0.62 32.37
N SER A 149 -15.45 1.25 33.14
CA SER A 149 -15.18 1.60 34.53
C SER A 149 -14.86 0.31 35.30
N GLN A 150 -13.62 0.18 35.76
CA GLN A 150 -13.25 -0.68 36.88
C GLN A 150 -13.17 0.18 38.14
#